data_AF-A0A8W8I1T1-F1
#
_entry.id   AF-A0A8W8I1T1-F1
#
_cell.length_a   1.000
_cell.length_b   1.000
_cell.length_c   1.000
_cell.angle_alpha   90.00
_cell.angle_beta   90.00
_cell.angle_gamma   90.00
#
_symmetry.space_group_name_H-M   'P 1'
#
loop_
_entity.id
_entity.type
_entity.pdbx_description
1 polymer ?
#
loop_
_entity_poly.entity_id
_entity_poly.type
_entity_poly.pdbx_seq_one_letter_code
_entity_poly.pdbx_strand_id
1 'polypeptide(L)'
;MAQNVEDAQARVRDAFNKMMEGLDKDIIRQRQEDMHTCAAKCYSDRKSPIESVERCANICNAKLQDASVFVQREVEGFQNRISRCAMDCQDAARDKITENTKESDIARFKEDMEKCVVNCVDTHIAQLPSLEKSLPGISNNNKLNSALISAVNVAPQHRHVQKPDPSDCDSQKVDGAHARLENAFNKMMDKIDKDVIRQNYEDMFLCSANCYKDRTSPIEDLHSCTERCNIKLEENKDFFQRELDSVERSIDRCERDCTELMQSLSNADSNTQSLQNCLSKCVDTHIDQFPSLIKRLKQGQI
;
A
#
# COMPACT_ATOMS: atom_id res chain seq x y z
N MET A 1 -40.51 -30.04 -10.86
CA MET A 1 -40.74 -29.84 -9.41
C MET A 1 -39.49 -29.34 -8.68
N ALA A 2 -38.26 -29.79 -8.98
CA ALA A 2 -37.03 -29.16 -8.44
C ALA A 2 -36.64 -27.82 -9.12
N GLN A 3 -37.12 -27.62 -10.35
CA GLN A 3 -36.73 -26.51 -11.22
C GLN A 3 -37.03 -25.11 -10.64
N ASN A 4 -38.16 -24.90 -9.97
CA ASN A 4 -38.56 -23.55 -9.53
C ASN A 4 -37.64 -22.94 -8.45
N VAL A 5 -37.09 -23.77 -7.56
CA VAL A 5 -36.20 -23.32 -6.47
C VAL A 5 -34.77 -23.16 -6.98
N GLU A 6 -34.30 -24.05 -7.84
CA GLU A 6 -33.01 -23.92 -8.52
C GLU A 6 -33.00 -22.66 -9.42
N ASP A 7 -34.08 -22.41 -10.17
CA ASP A 7 -34.27 -21.20 -10.97
C ASP A 7 -34.30 -19.94 -10.08
N ALA A 8 -34.94 -20.01 -8.91
CA ALA A 8 -34.93 -18.90 -7.94
C ALA A 8 -33.51 -18.62 -7.42
N GLN A 9 -32.72 -19.65 -7.11
CA GLN A 9 -31.32 -19.51 -6.70
C GLN A 9 -30.45 -18.93 -7.82
N ALA A 10 -30.64 -19.37 -9.06
CA ALA A 10 -29.93 -18.83 -10.22
C ALA A 10 -30.25 -17.32 -10.41
N ARG A 11 -31.52 -16.92 -10.30
CA ARG A 11 -31.92 -15.51 -10.40
C ARG A 11 -31.30 -14.63 -9.32
N VAL A 12 -31.20 -15.11 -8.07
CA VAL A 12 -30.49 -14.37 -6.99
C VAL A 12 -29.03 -14.19 -7.35
N ARG A 13 -28.36 -15.26 -7.81
CA ARG A 13 -26.94 -15.22 -8.16
C ARG A 13 -26.68 -14.23 -9.29
N ASP A 14 -27.50 -14.26 -10.34
CA ASP A 14 -27.38 -13.34 -11.47
C ASP A 14 -27.66 -11.89 -11.07
N ALA A 15 -28.69 -11.64 -10.26
CA ALA A 15 -29.00 -10.31 -9.77
C ALA A 15 -27.88 -9.76 -8.86
N PHE A 16 -27.32 -10.62 -8.01
CA PHE A 16 -26.19 -10.29 -7.15
C PHE A 16 -24.92 -9.99 -7.97
N ASN A 17 -24.59 -10.83 -8.96
CA ASN A 17 -23.44 -10.62 -9.84
C ASN A 17 -23.57 -9.30 -10.60
N LYS A 18 -24.75 -8.99 -11.16
CA LYS A 18 -25.01 -7.71 -11.85
C LYS A 18 -24.85 -6.51 -10.92
N MET A 19 -25.34 -6.60 -9.68
CA MET A 19 -25.13 -5.55 -8.68
C MET A 19 -23.63 -5.39 -8.39
N MET A 20 -22.91 -6.48 -8.13
CA MET A 20 -21.47 -6.43 -7.85
C MET A 20 -20.67 -5.86 -9.02
N GLU A 21 -21.04 -6.18 -10.26
CA GLU A 21 -20.44 -5.58 -11.45
C GLU A 21 -20.71 -4.07 -11.54
N GLY A 22 -21.92 -3.61 -11.21
CA GLY A 22 -22.24 -2.18 -11.12
C GLY A 22 -21.42 -1.48 -10.04
N LEU A 23 -21.33 -2.09 -8.86
CA LEU A 23 -20.54 -1.58 -7.73
C LEU A 23 -19.06 -1.49 -8.03
N ASP A 24 -18.49 -2.51 -8.68
CA ASP A 24 -17.11 -2.50 -9.12
C ASP A 24 -16.84 -1.28 -10.02
N LYS A 25 -17.63 -1.16 -11.09
CA LYS A 25 -17.43 -0.16 -12.14
C LYS A 25 -17.67 1.27 -11.65
N ASP A 26 -18.74 1.50 -10.90
CA ASP A 26 -19.18 2.85 -10.57
C ASP A 26 -18.62 3.36 -9.24
N ILE A 27 -18.29 2.46 -8.30
CA ILE A 27 -17.87 2.84 -6.95
C ILE A 27 -16.45 2.38 -6.65
N ILE A 28 -16.16 1.09 -6.72
CA ILE A 28 -14.88 0.53 -6.24
C ILE A 28 -13.72 1.07 -7.08
N ARG A 29 -13.81 0.98 -8.41
CA ARG A 29 -12.78 1.51 -9.30
C ARG A 29 -12.61 3.02 -9.13
N GLN A 30 -13.68 3.78 -8.91
CA GLN A 30 -13.58 5.23 -8.66
C GLN A 30 -12.83 5.51 -7.35
N ARG A 31 -13.11 4.74 -6.31
CA ARG A 31 -12.40 4.87 -5.03
C ARG A 31 -10.94 4.46 -5.13
N GLN A 32 -10.61 3.45 -5.91
CA GLN A 32 -9.22 3.06 -6.18
C GLN A 32 -8.48 4.14 -6.97
N GLU A 33 -9.12 4.73 -7.99
CA GLU A 33 -8.56 5.89 -8.71
C GLU A 33 -8.32 7.08 -7.77
N ASP A 34 -9.31 7.43 -6.94
CA ASP A 34 -9.23 8.52 -5.97
C ASP A 34 -8.07 8.27 -4.97
N MET A 35 -7.95 7.04 -4.48
CA MET A 35 -6.92 6.61 -3.53
C MET A 35 -5.52 6.76 -4.15
N HIS A 36 -5.31 6.23 -5.36
CA HIS A 36 -4.03 6.33 -6.04
C HIS A 36 -3.69 7.79 -6.40
N THR A 37 -4.65 8.56 -6.88
CA THR A 37 -4.45 9.99 -7.17
C THR A 37 -4.11 10.79 -5.89
N CYS A 38 -4.74 10.46 -4.77
CA CYS A 38 -4.45 11.03 -3.46
C CYS A 38 -3.02 10.68 -3.00
N ALA A 39 -2.63 9.40 -3.11
CA ALA A 39 -1.28 8.97 -2.73
C ALA A 39 -0.21 9.60 -3.63
N ALA A 40 -0.43 9.70 -4.94
CA ALA A 40 0.48 10.40 -5.85
C ALA A 40 0.71 11.86 -5.41
N LYS A 41 -0.36 12.56 -5.02
CA LYS A 41 -0.25 13.93 -4.46
C LYS A 41 0.55 13.97 -3.16
N CYS A 42 0.41 12.99 -2.28
CA CYS A 42 1.24 12.90 -1.08
C CYS A 42 2.73 12.78 -1.44
N TYR A 43 3.08 11.89 -2.37
CA TYR A 43 4.46 11.71 -2.80
C TYR A 43 5.00 12.90 -3.61
N SER A 44 4.14 13.67 -4.28
CA SER A 44 4.49 14.93 -4.97
C SER A 44 5.11 16.00 -4.05
N ASP A 45 4.86 15.94 -2.74
CA ASP A 45 5.50 16.82 -1.76
C ASP A 45 6.98 16.45 -1.63
N ARG A 46 7.88 17.40 -1.95
CA ARG A 46 9.35 17.24 -1.85
C ARG A 46 9.95 17.88 -0.60
N LYS A 47 9.13 18.51 0.24
CA LYS A 47 9.57 19.33 1.39
C LYS A 47 9.32 18.63 2.71
N SER A 48 8.19 17.95 2.86
CA SER A 48 7.83 17.29 4.10
C SER A 48 8.75 16.10 4.41
N PRO A 49 8.95 15.75 5.70
CA PRO A 49 9.60 14.52 6.10
C PRO A 49 8.90 13.28 5.52
N ILE A 50 9.63 12.20 5.29
CA ILE A 50 9.10 10.98 4.68
C ILE A 50 7.95 10.38 5.50
N GLU A 51 8.03 10.42 6.83
CA GLU A 51 7.00 9.88 7.71
C GLU A 51 5.67 10.63 7.58
N SER A 52 5.72 11.92 7.23
CA SER A 52 4.53 12.72 6.96
C SER A 52 3.90 12.35 5.61
N VAL A 53 4.73 12.08 4.61
CA VAL A 53 4.29 11.63 3.27
C VAL A 53 3.64 10.25 3.36
N GLU A 54 4.27 9.30 4.06
CA GLU A 54 3.73 7.95 4.28
C GLU A 54 2.41 8.00 5.07
N ARG A 55 2.32 8.84 6.11
CA ARG A 55 1.07 9.05 6.84
C ARG A 55 -0.04 9.59 5.93
N CYS A 56 0.28 10.55 5.06
CA CYS A 56 -0.65 11.07 4.07
C CYS A 56 -1.16 9.95 3.14
N ALA A 57 -0.25 9.13 2.59
CA ALA A 57 -0.60 8.01 1.72
C ALA A 57 -1.46 6.95 2.44
N ASN A 58 -1.16 6.66 3.71
CA ASN A 58 -1.94 5.73 4.52
C ASN A 58 -3.39 6.22 4.75
N ILE A 59 -3.58 7.53 4.94
CA ILE A 59 -4.93 8.13 5.03
C ILE A 59 -5.69 7.97 3.71
N CYS A 60 -5.02 8.08 2.56
CA CYS A 60 -5.64 7.82 1.26
C CYS A 60 -6.14 6.37 1.17
N ASN A 61 -5.34 5.40 1.61
CA ASN A 61 -5.69 3.97 1.59
C ASN A 61 -6.83 3.63 2.57
N ALA A 62 -6.83 4.22 3.77
CA ALA A 62 -7.86 3.96 4.78
C ALA A 62 -9.29 4.19 4.25
N LYS A 63 -9.48 5.22 3.42
CA LYS A 63 -10.78 5.52 2.81
C LYS A 63 -11.29 4.41 1.89
N LEU A 64 -10.39 3.74 1.17
CA LEU A 64 -10.74 2.59 0.33
C LEU A 64 -11.08 1.38 1.21
N GLN A 65 -10.31 1.13 2.27
CA GLN A 65 -10.56 0.03 3.19
C GLN A 65 -11.92 0.16 3.89
N ASP A 66 -12.27 1.35 4.36
CA ASP A 66 -13.59 1.64 4.96
C ASP A 66 -14.73 1.33 3.97
N ALA A 67 -14.53 1.69 2.70
CA ALA A 67 -15.50 1.40 1.65
C ALA A 67 -15.64 -0.10 1.39
N SER A 68 -14.53 -0.83 1.29
CA SER A 68 -14.53 -2.28 1.10
C SER A 68 -15.22 -3.02 2.26
N VAL A 69 -14.92 -2.64 3.52
CA VAL A 69 -15.57 -3.23 4.71
C VAL A 69 -17.07 -2.97 4.70
N PHE A 70 -17.50 -1.77 4.33
CA PHE A 70 -18.91 -1.44 4.25
C PHE A 70 -19.63 -2.24 3.14
N VAL A 71 -19.06 -2.31 1.92
CA VAL A 71 -19.60 -3.14 0.82
C VAL A 71 -19.74 -4.60 1.26
N GLN A 72 -18.70 -5.15 1.88
CA GLN A 72 -18.71 -6.51 2.40
C GLN A 72 -19.84 -6.73 3.41
N ARG A 73 -20.01 -5.82 4.37
CA ARG A 73 -21.08 -5.88 5.37
C ARG A 73 -22.47 -5.83 4.75
N GLU A 74 -22.68 -4.97 3.77
CA GLU A 74 -23.98 -4.83 3.08
C GLU A 74 -24.32 -6.08 2.26
N VAL A 75 -23.32 -6.67 1.59
CA VAL A 75 -23.43 -7.94 0.88
C VAL A 75 -23.77 -9.10 1.83
N GLU A 76 -23.03 -9.24 2.93
CA GLU A 76 -23.30 -10.26 3.95
C GLU A 76 -24.69 -10.08 4.56
N GLY A 77 -25.09 -8.84 4.84
CA GLY A 77 -26.44 -8.51 5.31
C GLY A 77 -27.53 -8.92 4.32
N PHE A 78 -27.31 -8.71 3.02
CA PHE A 78 -28.24 -9.12 1.96
C PHE A 78 -28.37 -10.64 1.88
N GLN A 79 -27.26 -11.36 1.85
CA GLN A 79 -27.25 -12.82 1.81
C GLN A 79 -27.96 -13.43 3.03
N ASN A 80 -27.71 -12.88 4.22
CA ASN A 80 -28.36 -13.30 5.46
C ASN A 80 -29.88 -13.10 5.43
N ARG A 81 -30.38 -11.99 4.86
CA ARG A 81 -31.83 -11.74 4.73
C ARG A 81 -32.51 -12.76 3.83
N ILE A 82 -31.93 -13.06 2.66
CA ILE A 82 -32.46 -14.08 1.75
C ILE A 82 -32.45 -15.46 2.40
N SER A 83 -31.34 -15.84 3.05
CA SER A 83 -31.21 -17.14 3.70
C SER A 83 -32.25 -17.33 4.80
N ARG A 84 -32.46 -16.32 5.67
CA ARG A 84 -33.49 -16.35 6.72
C ARG A 84 -34.88 -16.47 6.13
N CYS A 85 -35.19 -15.65 5.14
CA CYS A 85 -36.51 -15.64 4.52
C CYS A 85 -36.83 -16.98 3.81
N ALA A 86 -35.84 -17.65 3.21
CA ALA A 86 -36.02 -19.01 2.69
C ALA A 86 -36.24 -20.06 3.79
N MET A 87 -35.53 -19.96 4.92
CA MET A 87 -35.74 -20.82 6.09
C MET A 87 -37.13 -20.62 6.69
N ASP A 88 -37.60 -19.37 6.82
CA ASP A 88 -38.95 -19.07 7.32
C ASP A 88 -40.04 -19.70 6.44
N CYS A 89 -39.87 -19.69 5.11
CA CYS A 89 -40.76 -20.39 4.18
C CYS A 89 -40.76 -21.91 4.39
N GLN A 90 -39.60 -22.50 4.65
CA GLN A 90 -39.46 -23.92 4.91
C GLN A 90 -40.10 -24.32 6.24
N ASP A 91 -39.87 -23.55 7.30
CA ASP A 91 -40.43 -23.79 8.63
C ASP A 91 -41.96 -23.65 8.59
N ALA A 92 -42.48 -22.61 7.94
CA ALA A 92 -43.93 -22.43 7.75
C ALA A 92 -44.60 -23.57 6.97
N ALA A 93 -43.87 -24.24 6.08
CA ALA A 93 -44.36 -25.42 5.38
C ALA A 93 -44.29 -26.68 6.26
N ARG A 94 -43.22 -26.83 7.05
CA ARG A 94 -43.05 -27.94 8.00
C ARG A 94 -44.09 -27.92 9.12
N ASP A 95 -44.40 -26.74 9.65
CA ASP A 95 -45.39 -26.57 10.73
C ASP A 95 -46.80 -27.01 10.32
N LYS A 96 -47.09 -27.04 9.01
CA LYS A 96 -48.37 -27.53 8.46
C LYS A 96 -48.43 -29.05 8.34
N ILE A 97 -47.29 -29.75 8.42
CA ILE A 97 -47.20 -31.21 8.31
C ILE A 97 -47.31 -31.82 9.72
N THR A 98 -48.46 -32.45 9.98
CA THR A 98 -48.75 -33.24 11.19
C THR A 98 -48.91 -34.73 10.87
N GLU A 99 -48.98 -35.61 11.87
CA GLU A 99 -49.14 -37.07 11.71
C GLU A 99 -50.39 -37.48 10.89
N ASN A 100 -51.41 -36.60 10.81
CA ASN A 100 -52.67 -36.86 10.10
C ASN A 100 -52.70 -36.23 8.68
N THR A 101 -51.58 -35.70 8.19
CA THR A 101 -51.55 -34.99 6.90
C THR A 101 -51.64 -35.97 5.74
N LYS A 102 -52.59 -35.74 4.82
CA LYS A 102 -52.74 -36.55 3.60
C LYS A 102 -51.63 -36.23 2.60
N GLU A 103 -51.26 -37.21 1.78
CA GLU A 103 -50.24 -37.06 0.73
C GLU A 103 -50.56 -35.91 -0.25
N SER A 104 -51.85 -35.69 -0.56
CA SER A 104 -52.31 -34.55 -1.37
C SER A 104 -52.08 -33.18 -0.70
N ASP A 105 -52.16 -33.11 0.63
CA ASP A 105 -51.88 -31.88 1.38
C ASP A 105 -50.36 -31.64 1.50
N ILE A 106 -49.55 -32.70 1.60
CA ILE A 106 -48.08 -32.62 1.57
C ILE A 106 -47.61 -32.02 0.24
N ALA A 107 -48.17 -32.48 -0.88
CA ALA A 107 -47.86 -31.93 -2.21
C ALA A 107 -48.22 -30.44 -2.31
N ARG A 108 -49.39 -30.04 -1.77
CA ARG A 108 -49.81 -28.62 -1.73
C ARG A 108 -48.88 -27.76 -0.85
N PHE A 109 -48.50 -28.25 0.33
CA PHE A 109 -47.60 -27.50 1.22
C PHE A 109 -46.20 -27.33 0.64
N LYS A 110 -45.73 -28.32 -0.13
CA LYS A 110 -44.49 -28.19 -0.89
C LYS A 110 -44.59 -27.11 -1.98
N GLU A 111 -45.70 -27.08 -2.72
CA GLU A 111 -45.93 -26.03 -3.73
C GLU A 111 -46.04 -24.63 -3.10
N ASP A 112 -46.70 -24.51 -1.94
CA ASP A 112 -46.80 -23.25 -1.19
C ASP A 112 -45.42 -22.78 -0.69
N MET A 113 -44.58 -23.71 -0.23
CA MET A 113 -43.19 -23.43 0.17
C MET A 113 -42.39 -22.89 -1.02
N GLU A 114 -42.46 -23.56 -2.18
CA GLU A 114 -41.76 -23.13 -3.40
C GLU A 114 -42.18 -21.72 -3.82
N LYS A 115 -43.49 -21.41 -3.80
CA LYS A 115 -44.02 -20.06 -4.08
C LYS A 115 -43.53 -19.03 -3.07
N CYS A 116 -43.49 -19.38 -1.78
CA CYS A 116 -42.97 -18.51 -0.73
C CYS A 116 -41.51 -18.15 -0.98
N VAL A 117 -40.67 -19.14 -1.30
CA VAL A 117 -39.24 -18.93 -1.59
C VAL A 117 -39.03 -18.07 -2.83
N VAL A 118 -39.82 -18.28 -3.89
CA VAL A 118 -39.78 -17.45 -5.11
C VAL A 118 -40.12 -15.99 -4.79
N ASN A 119 -41.22 -15.74 -4.06
CA ASN A 119 -41.63 -14.38 -3.68
C ASN A 119 -40.60 -13.70 -2.76
N CYS A 120 -40.01 -14.47 -1.85
CA CYS A 120 -38.93 -14.02 -0.97
C CYS A 120 -37.74 -13.49 -1.78
N VAL A 121 -37.27 -14.29 -2.74
CA VAL A 121 -36.20 -13.93 -3.66
C VAL A 121 -36.53 -12.67 -4.45
N ASP A 122 -37.72 -12.62 -5.06
CA ASP A 122 -38.12 -11.49 -5.91
C ASP A 122 -38.22 -10.18 -5.09
N THR A 123 -38.71 -10.28 -3.85
CA THR A 123 -38.78 -9.15 -2.91
C THR A 123 -37.38 -8.61 -2.56
N HIS A 124 -36.41 -9.50 -2.32
CA HIS A 124 -35.05 -9.07 -1.99
C HIS A 124 -34.29 -8.57 -3.23
N ILE A 125 -34.46 -9.18 -4.40
CA ILE A 125 -33.89 -8.66 -5.65
C ILE A 125 -34.35 -7.23 -5.91
N ALA A 126 -35.62 -6.91 -5.64
CA ALA A 126 -36.15 -5.56 -5.79
C ALA A 126 -35.49 -4.52 -4.84
N GLN A 127 -34.80 -4.96 -3.78
CA GLN A 127 -34.09 -4.09 -2.83
C GLN A 127 -32.64 -3.81 -3.24
N LEU A 128 -32.05 -4.57 -4.18
CA LEU A 128 -30.66 -4.41 -4.62
C LEU A 128 -30.32 -2.99 -5.08
N PRO A 129 -31.17 -2.28 -5.87
CA PRO A 129 -30.88 -0.91 -6.28
C PRO A 129 -30.82 0.09 -5.12
N SER A 130 -31.51 -0.20 -4.01
CA SER A 130 -31.43 0.64 -2.80
C SER A 130 -30.14 0.41 -2.03
N LEU A 131 -29.60 -0.82 -2.06
CA LEU A 131 -28.30 -1.17 -1.50
C LEU A 131 -27.18 -0.48 -2.30
N GLU A 132 -27.29 -0.51 -3.62
CA GLU A 132 -26.37 0.18 -4.53
C GLU A 132 -26.29 1.68 -4.24
N LYS A 133 -27.44 2.32 -3.96
CA LYS A 133 -27.52 3.76 -3.65
C LYS A 133 -27.06 4.15 -2.25
N SER A 134 -26.95 3.22 -1.29
CA SER A 134 -26.43 3.54 0.05
C SER A 134 -24.90 3.55 0.10
N LEU A 135 -24.24 2.90 -0.86
CA LEU A 135 -22.79 2.74 -0.96
C LEU A 135 -21.99 4.03 -1.30
N PRO A 136 -22.49 5.01 -2.07
CA PRO A 136 -21.82 6.29 -2.29
C PRO A 136 -21.67 7.17 -1.03
N GLY A 137 -22.42 6.90 0.05
CA GLY A 137 -22.46 7.70 1.29
C GLY A 137 -21.15 7.77 2.09
N ILE A 138 -20.08 7.11 1.62
CA ILE A 138 -18.76 7.05 2.26
C ILE A 138 -17.93 8.34 2.03
N SER A 139 -18.43 9.30 1.25
CA SER A 139 -17.69 10.55 0.99
C SER A 139 -17.93 11.64 2.05
N ASN A 140 -16.83 12.06 2.70
CA ASN A 140 -16.63 13.30 3.48
C ASN A 140 -16.77 13.30 5.02
N ASN A 141 -16.32 12.28 5.73
CA ASN A 141 -15.88 12.49 7.13
C ASN A 141 -14.43 13.00 7.20
N ASN A 142 -14.19 14.17 6.58
CA ASN A 142 -12.98 14.97 6.74
C ASN A 142 -12.90 15.65 8.14
N LYS A 143 -13.76 15.27 9.09
CA LYS A 143 -13.89 15.91 10.41
C LYS A 143 -13.36 15.10 11.60
N LEU A 144 -13.01 13.81 11.45
CA LEU A 144 -12.46 13.03 12.56
C LEU A 144 -10.92 12.99 12.64
N ASN A 145 -10.21 13.15 11.52
CA ASN A 145 -8.76 12.98 11.50
C ASN A 145 -7.94 14.22 11.90
N SER A 146 -8.57 15.38 12.12
CA SER A 146 -7.88 16.56 12.67
C SER A 146 -7.74 16.54 14.20
N ALA A 147 -8.40 15.62 14.90
CA ALA A 147 -8.39 15.56 16.36
C ALA A 147 -7.33 14.60 16.94
N LEU A 148 -6.82 13.64 16.15
CA LEU A 148 -5.84 12.64 16.61
C LEU A 148 -4.38 13.02 16.33
N ILE A 149 -4.13 14.00 15.46
CA ILE A 149 -2.77 14.46 15.10
C ILE A 149 -2.16 15.40 16.17
N SER A 150 -2.97 15.94 17.08
CA SER A 150 -2.49 16.78 18.20
C SER A 150 -2.06 16.00 19.45
N ALA A 151 -2.09 14.66 19.45
CA ALA A 151 -1.84 13.84 20.63
C ALA A 151 -0.52 13.05 20.64
N VAL A 152 0.29 13.12 19.58
CA VAL A 152 1.59 12.41 19.50
C VAL A 152 2.69 13.36 19.08
N ASN A 153 3.03 14.31 19.95
CA ASN A 153 4.29 15.04 19.93
C ASN A 153 4.93 14.92 21.32
N VAL A 154 5.58 13.78 21.58
CA VAL A 154 6.60 13.68 22.63
C VAL A 154 7.93 13.73 21.91
N ALA A 155 8.61 14.87 22.08
CA ALA A 155 9.90 15.19 21.48
C ALA A 155 10.98 14.15 21.84
N PRO A 156 11.96 13.89 20.95
CA PRO A 156 13.18 13.21 21.35
C PRO A 156 14.00 14.17 22.21
N GLN A 157 14.38 13.72 23.41
CA GLN A 157 15.33 14.42 24.25
C GLN A 157 16.68 14.50 23.53
N HIS A 158 17.18 15.73 23.35
CA HIS A 158 18.55 15.99 22.92
C HIS A 158 19.52 15.27 23.86
N ARG A 159 20.24 14.28 23.33
CA ARG A 159 21.39 13.71 24.00
C ARG A 159 22.55 14.69 23.85
N HIS A 160 23.01 15.26 24.96
CA HIS A 160 24.20 16.08 25.02
C HIS A 160 25.40 15.27 24.52
N VAL A 161 25.98 15.69 23.39
CA VAL A 161 27.32 15.26 22.99
C VAL A 161 28.31 16.03 23.86
N GLN A 162 28.99 15.32 24.76
CA GLN A 162 30.13 15.88 25.49
C GLN A 162 31.23 16.25 24.48
N LYS A 163 31.74 17.48 24.58
CA LYS A 163 32.94 17.89 23.82
C LYS A 163 34.15 17.10 24.32
N PRO A 164 35.01 16.56 23.43
CA PRO A 164 36.23 15.90 23.84
C PRO A 164 37.30 16.91 24.30
N ASP A 165 38.17 16.44 25.19
CA ASP A 165 39.28 17.15 25.86
C ASP A 165 40.34 17.64 24.84
N PRO A 166 41.00 18.81 25.02
CA PRO A 166 41.85 19.44 23.99
C PRO A 166 43.22 18.78 23.74
N SER A 167 43.55 17.64 24.34
CA SER A 167 44.91 17.07 24.31
C SER A 167 45.15 15.99 23.25
N ASP A 168 44.26 15.81 22.27
CA ASP A 168 44.38 14.74 21.28
C ASP A 168 44.17 15.28 19.85
N CYS A 169 45.27 15.70 19.19
CA CYS A 169 45.26 16.27 17.85
C CYS A 169 45.32 15.21 16.72
N ASP A 170 45.52 13.92 17.04
CA ASP A 170 45.63 12.83 16.05
C ASP A 170 44.32 12.08 15.78
N SER A 171 43.35 12.13 16.69
CA SER A 171 41.99 11.60 16.52
C SER A 171 41.09 12.52 15.66
N GLN A 172 41.34 13.83 15.68
CA GLN A 172 40.50 14.84 15.02
C GLN A 172 40.40 14.74 13.48
N LYS A 173 41.43 14.24 12.79
CA LYS A 173 41.42 14.14 11.31
C LYS A 173 40.62 12.95 10.79
N VAL A 174 40.70 11.81 11.47
CA VAL A 174 39.91 10.61 11.12
C VAL A 174 38.45 10.83 11.49
N ASP A 175 38.19 11.38 12.68
CA ASP A 175 36.84 11.78 13.12
C ASP A 175 36.24 12.84 12.19
N GLY A 176 37.08 13.77 11.72
CA GLY A 176 36.70 14.77 10.73
C GLY A 176 36.37 14.16 9.35
N ALA A 177 37.08 13.12 8.91
CA ALA A 177 36.77 12.43 7.65
C ALA A 177 35.46 11.63 7.76
N HIS A 178 35.28 10.91 8.87
CA HIS A 178 34.05 10.16 9.14
C HIS A 178 32.82 11.09 9.18
N ALA A 179 32.90 12.21 9.91
CA ALA A 179 31.82 13.18 10.00
C ALA A 179 31.51 13.84 8.63
N ARG A 180 32.50 14.05 7.76
CA ARG A 180 32.26 14.53 6.39
C ARG A 180 31.51 13.51 5.55
N LEU A 181 31.92 12.24 5.62
CA LEU A 181 31.26 11.15 4.90
C LEU A 181 29.81 10.99 5.35
N GLU A 182 29.56 10.97 6.66
CA GLU A 182 28.21 10.85 7.23
C GLU A 182 27.31 12.02 6.78
N ASN A 183 27.80 13.26 6.88
CA ASN A 183 27.04 14.43 6.42
C ASN A 183 26.77 14.41 4.92
N ALA A 184 27.73 13.95 4.11
CA ALA A 184 27.56 13.81 2.67
C ALA A 184 26.56 12.70 2.33
N PHE A 185 26.62 11.57 3.04
CA PHE A 185 25.70 10.45 2.89
C PHE A 185 24.27 10.85 3.25
N ASN A 186 24.08 11.54 4.39
CA ASN A 186 22.76 12.04 4.79
C ASN A 186 22.16 13.00 3.75
N LYS A 187 22.97 13.90 3.18
CA LYS A 187 22.52 14.78 2.08
C LYS A 187 22.21 14.02 0.80
N MET A 188 23.01 12.99 0.49
CA MET A 188 22.76 12.11 -0.66
C MET A 188 21.44 11.36 -0.49
N MET A 189 21.20 10.76 0.68
CA MET A 189 19.97 10.04 1.00
C MET A 189 18.73 10.94 0.97
N ASP A 190 18.81 12.15 1.53
CA ASP A 190 17.72 13.14 1.43
C ASP A 190 17.38 13.48 -0.03
N LYS A 191 18.40 13.62 -0.88
CA LYS A 191 18.22 13.89 -2.31
C LYS A 191 17.68 12.68 -3.08
N ILE A 192 18.13 11.47 -2.73
CA ILE A 192 17.59 10.22 -3.29
C ILE A 192 16.11 10.08 -2.93
N ASP A 193 15.74 10.28 -1.68
CA ASP A 193 14.35 10.22 -1.24
C ASP A 193 13.49 11.18 -2.07
N LYS A 194 13.84 12.47 -2.05
CA LYS A 194 13.05 13.51 -2.72
C LYS A 194 13.00 13.35 -4.23
N ASP A 195 14.12 13.05 -4.88
CA ASP A 195 14.18 13.12 -6.34
C ASP A 195 13.98 11.78 -7.04
N VAL A 196 14.23 10.66 -6.36
CA VAL A 196 14.19 9.31 -6.96
C VAL A 196 13.06 8.49 -6.36
N ILE A 197 13.07 8.28 -5.05
CA ILE A 197 12.10 7.41 -4.39
C ILE A 197 10.69 7.99 -4.52
N ARG A 198 10.48 9.25 -4.12
CA ARG A 198 9.17 9.90 -4.22
C ARG A 198 8.66 9.98 -5.66
N GLN A 199 9.54 10.22 -6.62
CA GLN A 199 9.18 10.22 -8.04
C GLN A 199 8.69 8.84 -8.49
N ASN A 200 9.40 7.77 -8.13
CA ASN A 200 9.01 6.40 -8.51
C ASN A 200 7.64 6.02 -7.91
N TYR A 201 7.40 6.35 -6.64
CA TYR A 201 6.08 6.12 -6.03
C TYR A 201 4.99 6.97 -6.69
N GLU A 202 5.25 8.25 -6.94
CA GLU A 202 4.32 9.14 -7.64
C GLU A 202 3.93 8.59 -9.02
N ASP A 203 4.90 8.17 -9.83
CA ASP A 203 4.67 7.59 -11.15
C ASP A 203 3.91 6.26 -11.08
N MET A 204 4.27 5.39 -10.13
CA MET A 204 3.56 4.13 -9.88
C MET A 204 2.09 4.39 -9.50
N PHE A 205 1.82 5.36 -8.63
CA PHE A 205 0.46 5.69 -8.22
C PHE A 205 -0.33 6.31 -9.38
N LEU A 206 0.26 7.20 -10.18
CA LEU A 206 -0.40 7.77 -11.35
C LEU A 206 -0.68 6.71 -12.42
N CYS A 207 0.25 5.77 -12.64
CA CYS A 207 0.05 4.62 -13.51
C CYS A 207 -1.16 3.78 -13.05
N SER A 208 -1.18 3.40 -11.77
CA SER A 208 -2.30 2.64 -11.20
C SER A 208 -3.62 3.40 -11.28
N ALA A 209 -3.64 4.69 -10.98
CA ALA A 209 -4.83 5.53 -11.13
C ALA A 209 -5.37 5.51 -12.57
N ASN A 210 -4.49 5.57 -13.56
CA ASN A 210 -4.88 5.48 -14.97
C ASN A 210 -5.45 4.11 -15.36
N CYS A 211 -4.97 3.01 -14.77
CA CYS A 211 -5.59 1.69 -14.97
C CYS A 211 -7.05 1.68 -14.52
N TYR A 212 -7.36 2.31 -13.37
CA TYR A 212 -8.73 2.34 -12.85
C TYR A 212 -9.68 3.21 -13.65
N LYS A 213 -9.20 4.24 -14.38
CA LYS A 213 -10.05 5.09 -15.23
C LYS A 213 -10.87 4.29 -16.25
N ASP A 214 -10.36 3.15 -16.69
CA ASP A 214 -11.15 2.22 -17.51
C ASP A 214 -12.17 1.46 -16.64
N ARG A 215 -13.45 1.82 -16.80
CA ARG A 215 -14.58 1.18 -16.13
C ARG A 215 -15.16 -0.02 -16.90
N THR A 216 -14.59 -0.35 -18.06
CA THR A 216 -15.15 -1.35 -18.97
C THR A 216 -14.35 -2.64 -18.99
N SER A 217 -13.03 -2.55 -18.80
CA SER A 217 -12.16 -3.73 -18.79
C SER A 217 -12.54 -4.76 -17.73
N PRO A 218 -12.39 -6.07 -18.03
CA PRO A 218 -12.44 -7.14 -17.03
C PRO A 218 -11.51 -6.89 -15.84
N ILE A 219 -11.85 -7.44 -14.68
CA ILE A 219 -11.05 -7.29 -13.45
C ILE A 219 -9.64 -7.87 -13.60
N GLU A 220 -9.48 -8.93 -14.38
CA GLU A 220 -8.20 -9.59 -14.65
C GLU A 220 -7.23 -8.66 -15.41
N ASP A 221 -7.75 -7.93 -16.40
CA ASP A 221 -6.97 -6.96 -17.17
C ASP A 221 -6.58 -5.75 -16.31
N LEU A 222 -7.48 -5.33 -15.42
CA LEU A 222 -7.23 -4.27 -14.45
C LEU A 222 -6.13 -4.67 -13.44
N HIS A 223 -6.19 -5.88 -12.89
CA HIS A 223 -5.14 -6.42 -12.02
C HIS A 223 -3.81 -6.49 -12.76
N SER A 224 -3.80 -7.02 -13.98
CA SER A 224 -2.59 -7.09 -14.81
C SER A 224 -2.02 -5.70 -15.12
N CYS A 225 -2.87 -4.69 -15.30
CA CYS A 225 -2.45 -3.30 -15.50
C CYS A 225 -1.75 -2.74 -14.26
N THR A 226 -2.36 -2.91 -13.08
CA THR A 226 -1.78 -2.40 -11.83
C THR A 226 -0.53 -3.14 -11.41
N GLU A 227 -0.42 -4.43 -11.70
CA GLU A 227 0.80 -5.22 -11.50
C GLU A 227 1.97 -4.67 -12.34
N ARG A 228 1.74 -4.35 -13.61
CA ARG A 228 2.77 -3.73 -14.47
C ARG A 228 3.25 -2.37 -13.94
N CYS A 229 2.39 -1.60 -13.28
CA CYS A 229 2.78 -0.35 -12.64
C CYS A 229 3.75 -0.57 -11.47
N ASN A 230 3.60 -1.69 -10.75
CA ASN A 230 4.48 -2.04 -9.63
C ASN A 230 5.82 -2.63 -10.07
N ILE A 231 5.88 -3.34 -11.21
CA ILE A 231 7.12 -3.94 -11.73
C ILE A 231 8.23 -2.88 -11.86
N LYS A 232 7.93 -1.71 -12.42
CA LYS A 232 8.90 -0.62 -12.57
C LYS A 232 9.46 -0.15 -11.23
N LEU A 233 8.63 -0.14 -10.18
CA LEU A 233 9.07 0.23 -8.83
C LEU A 233 10.05 -0.81 -8.27
N GLU A 234 9.76 -2.10 -8.44
CA GLU A 234 10.63 -3.20 -7.97
C GLU A 234 11.96 -3.23 -8.74
N GLU A 235 11.95 -3.07 -10.07
CA GLU A 235 13.17 -2.99 -10.88
C GLU A 235 14.07 -1.83 -10.44
N ASN A 236 13.47 -0.68 -10.11
CA ASN A 236 14.18 0.49 -9.60
C ASN A 236 14.76 0.25 -8.20
N LYS A 237 14.05 -0.48 -7.31
CA LYS A 237 14.58 -0.87 -5.99
C LYS A 237 15.80 -1.77 -6.12
N ASP A 238 15.73 -2.76 -7.00
CA ASP A 238 16.84 -3.68 -7.25
C ASP A 238 18.06 -2.95 -7.83
N PHE A 239 17.84 -2.02 -8.76
CA PHE A 239 18.90 -1.17 -9.29
C PHE A 239 19.53 -0.28 -8.22
N PHE A 240 18.70 0.34 -7.39
CA PHE A 240 19.15 1.16 -6.27
C PHE A 240 20.02 0.37 -5.29
N GLN A 241 19.57 -0.81 -4.88
CA GLN A 241 20.33 -1.68 -3.97
C GLN A 241 21.69 -2.06 -4.56
N ARG A 242 21.74 -2.47 -5.83
CA ARG A 242 23.00 -2.83 -6.51
C ARG A 242 24.00 -1.69 -6.53
N GLU A 243 23.54 -0.46 -6.77
CA GLU A 243 24.40 0.73 -6.78
C GLU A 243 24.94 1.05 -5.38
N LEU A 244 24.12 0.95 -4.33
CA LEU A 244 24.57 1.12 -2.95
C LEU A 244 25.59 0.06 -2.55
N ASP A 245 25.33 -1.22 -2.85
CA ASP A 245 26.27 -2.29 -2.56
C ASP A 245 27.59 -2.09 -3.31
N SER A 246 27.55 -1.50 -4.51
CA SER A 246 28.76 -1.18 -5.27
C SER A 246 29.58 -0.08 -4.62
N VAL A 247 28.93 0.93 -4.03
CA VAL A 247 29.62 2.00 -3.28
C VAL A 247 30.22 1.45 -2.01
N GLU A 248 29.47 0.67 -1.24
CA GLU A 248 29.94 0.02 -0.01
C GLU A 248 31.20 -0.83 -0.28
N ARG A 249 31.14 -1.73 -1.27
CA ARG A 249 32.31 -2.53 -1.68
C ARG A 249 33.51 -1.69 -2.13
N SER A 250 33.27 -0.51 -2.68
CA SER A 250 34.35 0.37 -3.12
C SER A 250 35.00 1.08 -1.95
N ILE A 251 34.22 1.51 -0.95
CA ILE A 251 34.71 2.10 0.29
C ILE A 251 35.52 1.06 1.07
N ASP A 252 35.00 -0.17 1.24
CA ASP A 252 35.69 -1.27 1.93
C ASP A 252 37.04 -1.62 1.29
N ARG A 253 37.13 -1.52 -0.04
CA ARG A 253 38.38 -1.76 -0.76
C ARG A 253 39.37 -0.65 -0.49
N CYS A 254 38.92 0.59 -0.56
CA CYS A 254 39.74 1.76 -0.34
C CYS A 254 40.28 1.84 1.11
N GLU A 255 39.48 1.44 2.10
CA GLU A 255 39.93 1.30 3.49
C GLU A 255 41.00 0.21 3.67
N ARG A 256 40.80 -0.96 3.03
CA ARG A 256 41.78 -2.05 3.04
C ARG A 256 43.10 -1.63 2.39
N ASP A 257 43.05 -0.99 1.22
CA ASP A 257 44.24 -0.52 0.51
C ASP A 257 45.03 0.49 1.37
N CYS A 258 44.34 1.40 2.08
CA CYS A 258 44.98 2.32 3.03
C CYS A 258 45.61 1.61 4.24
N THR A 259 44.99 0.53 4.72
CA THR A 259 45.49 -0.28 5.83
C THR A 259 46.70 -1.12 5.42
N GLU A 260 46.72 -1.66 4.21
CA GLU A 260 47.86 -2.39 3.65
C GLU A 260 49.06 -1.46 3.40
N LEU A 261 48.80 -0.24 2.90
CA LEU A 261 49.83 0.80 2.75
C LEU A 261 50.55 1.07 4.08
N MET A 262 49.83 1.01 5.21
CA MET A 262 50.41 1.19 6.54
C MET A 262 51.35 0.07 6.97
N GLN A 263 51.03 -1.18 6.65
CA GLN A 263 51.86 -2.33 7.00
C GLN A 263 53.20 -2.31 6.24
N SER A 264 53.26 -1.61 5.11
CA SER A 264 54.46 -1.50 4.27
C SER A 264 55.47 -0.45 4.73
N LEU A 265 55.11 0.44 5.66
CA LEU A 265 55.96 1.57 6.09
C LEU A 265 56.61 1.29 7.47
N SER A 266 57.93 1.50 7.61
CA SER A 266 58.72 1.05 8.76
C SER A 266 58.77 1.98 9.98
N ASN A 267 58.19 3.19 9.93
CA ASN A 267 58.38 4.25 10.95
C ASN A 267 57.07 4.72 11.59
N ALA A 268 56.86 4.44 12.88
CA ALA A 268 55.58 4.61 13.59
C ALA A 268 54.90 5.99 13.46
N ASP A 269 55.64 7.11 13.53
CA ASP A 269 55.04 8.47 13.52
C ASP A 269 54.68 8.98 12.11
N SER A 270 55.48 8.67 11.08
CA SER A 270 55.14 9.02 9.68
C SER A 270 53.99 8.16 9.13
N ASN A 271 53.78 6.99 9.74
CA ASN A 271 52.75 6.04 9.35
C ASN A 271 51.36 6.61 9.70
N THR A 272 51.14 7.09 10.93
CA THR A 272 49.84 7.63 11.37
C THR A 272 49.33 8.76 10.49
N GLN A 273 50.19 9.74 10.16
CA GLN A 273 49.79 10.86 9.30
C GLN A 273 49.52 10.42 7.84
N SER A 274 50.24 9.42 7.34
CA SER A 274 50.04 8.86 6.00
C SER A 274 48.73 8.08 5.88
N LEU A 275 48.36 7.31 6.91
CA LEU A 275 47.05 6.63 6.99
C LEU A 275 45.90 7.63 6.99
N GLN A 276 45.96 8.63 7.87
CA GLN A 276 44.94 9.68 7.97
C GLN A 276 44.73 10.38 6.62
N ASN A 277 45.82 10.69 5.92
CA ASN A 277 45.74 11.32 4.59
C ASN A 277 45.16 10.38 3.54
N CYS A 278 45.48 9.09 3.60
CA CYS A 278 44.90 8.07 2.71
C CYS A 278 43.39 7.93 2.94
N LEU A 279 42.96 7.77 4.19
CA LEU A 279 41.54 7.66 4.57
C LEU A 279 40.76 8.95 4.24
N SER A 280 41.34 10.13 4.45
CA SER A 280 40.71 11.39 4.06
C SER A 280 40.50 11.46 2.55
N LYS A 281 41.51 11.12 1.74
CA LYS A 281 41.39 11.08 0.27
C LYS A 281 40.37 10.05 -0.20
N CYS A 282 40.32 8.90 0.48
CA CYS A 282 39.34 7.85 0.24
C CYS A 282 37.92 8.39 0.37
N VAL A 283 37.62 9.01 1.52
CA VAL A 283 36.34 9.66 1.81
C VAL A 283 36.01 10.72 0.76
N ASP A 284 36.93 11.64 0.50
CA ASP A 284 36.69 12.77 -0.41
C ASP A 284 36.40 12.26 -1.84
N THR A 285 37.11 11.22 -2.30
CA THR A 285 36.86 10.56 -3.59
C THR A 285 35.45 9.98 -3.69
N HIS A 286 34.94 9.35 -2.62
CA HIS A 286 33.58 8.80 -2.61
C HIS A 286 32.50 9.87 -2.52
N ILE A 287 32.73 10.93 -1.74
CA ILE A 287 31.84 12.10 -1.69
C ILE A 287 31.67 12.70 -3.09
N ASP A 288 32.77 12.82 -3.85
CA ASP A 288 32.75 13.36 -5.22
C ASP A 288 31.97 12.46 -6.21
N GLN A 289 31.79 11.18 -5.91
CA GLN A 289 31.03 10.25 -6.73
C GLN A 289 29.51 10.32 -6.50
N PHE A 290 29.05 10.78 -5.33
CA PHE A 290 27.61 10.80 -4.97
C PHE A 290 26.72 11.54 -5.98
N PRO A 291 27.07 12.72 -6.51
CA PRO A 291 26.24 13.37 -7.53
C PRO A 291 26.07 12.53 -8.80
N SER A 292 27.12 11.81 -9.21
CA SER A 292 27.07 10.93 -10.39
C SER A 292 26.17 9.71 -10.15
N LEU A 293 26.22 9.15 -8.93
CA LEU A 293 25.34 8.07 -8.49
C LEU A 293 23.87 8.49 -8.55
N ILE A 294 23.53 9.62 -7.94
CA ILE A 294 22.15 10.15 -7.97
C ILE A 294 21.67 10.33 -9.42
N LYS A 295 22.55 10.82 -10.31
CA LYS A 295 22.21 10.96 -11.73
C LYS A 295 21.92 9.60 -12.38
N ARG A 296 22.73 8.56 -12.12
CA ARG A 296 22.46 7.20 -12.61
C ARG A 296 21.16 6.64 -12.06
N LEU A 297 20.86 6.84 -10.78
CA LEU A 297 19.62 6.41 -10.15
C LEU A 297 18.38 7.06 -10.78
N LYS A 298 18.47 8.32 -11.19
CA LYS A 298 17.41 8.98 -11.97
C LYS A 298 17.31 8.45 -13.40
N GLN A 299 18.42 8.10 -14.03
CA GLN A 299 18.47 7.70 -15.43
C GLN A 299 18.20 6.19 -15.65
N GLY A 300 18.41 5.37 -14.62
CA GLY A 300 18.06 3.96 -14.60
C GLY A 300 16.56 3.68 -14.51
N GLN A 301 15.73 4.72 -14.59
CA GLN A 301 14.28 4.62 -14.79
C GLN A 301 14.02 4.05 -16.20
N ILE A 302 13.89 2.73 -16.32
CA ILE A 302 13.53 2.01 -17.57
C ILE A 302 11.99 1.93 -17.70
#